data_AF-A0A920FLU6-F1
#
_entry.id   AF-A0A920FLU6-F1
#
_cell.length_a   1.000
_cell.length_b   1.000
_cell.length_c   1.000
_cell.angle_alpha   90.00
_cell.angle_beta   90.00
_cell.angle_gamma   90.00
#
_symmetry.space_group_name_H-M   'P 1'
#
loop_
_entity.id
_entity.type
_entity.pdbx_description
1 polymer ?
#
loop_
_entity_poly.entity_id
_entity_poly.type
_entity_poly.pdbx_seq_one_letter_code
_entity_poly.pdbx_strand_id
1 'polypeptide(L)'
;MTKNKTILFLLIILGVFFEFIRDYIFVNFNLQMQFLHYKSLDLDATNYTDSIVLLFINSLSSSTIANLKWVLALLFSFIFFAIGLFFTKILWQKVMYNEFKKTFTVGGLIIMISSILFYILYVSFNKDPHIYAVAIELSHFVQSILYPITFILAFYANNRIKNKT
;
A
#
# COMPACT_ATOMS: atom_id res chain seq x y z
N MET A 1 -16.44 24.38 -11.17
CA MET A 1 -16.45 22.98 -10.66
C MET A 1 -17.29 22.95 -9.40
N THR A 2 -18.26 22.04 -9.24
CA THR A 2 -19.05 21.98 -7.98
C THR A 2 -18.14 21.58 -6.82
N LYS A 3 -18.40 22.06 -5.59
CA LYS A 3 -17.57 21.82 -4.39
C LYS A 3 -17.15 20.35 -4.23
N ASN A 4 -18.08 19.42 -4.46
CA ASN A 4 -17.82 17.98 -4.38
C ASN A 4 -16.83 17.49 -5.46
N LYS A 5 -16.91 18.01 -6.69
CA LYS A 5 -15.97 17.67 -7.76
C LYS A 5 -14.55 18.13 -7.41
N THR A 6 -14.40 19.34 -6.85
CA THR A 6 -13.10 19.86 -6.41
C THR A 6 -12.48 18.98 -5.32
N ILE A 7 -13.26 18.58 -4.32
CA ILE A 7 -12.77 17.70 -3.25
C ILE A 7 -12.35 16.33 -3.81
N LEU A 8 -13.13 15.75 -4.72
CA LEU A 8 -12.76 14.49 -5.38
C LEU A 8 -11.45 14.60 -6.15
N PHE A 9 -11.25 15.69 -6.89
CA PHE A 9 -10.00 15.94 -7.61
C PHE A 9 -8.80 16.06 -6.66
N LEU A 10 -8.97 16.78 -5.54
CA LEU A 10 -7.94 16.87 -4.51
C LEU A 10 -7.62 15.51 -3.88
N LEU A 11 -8.62 14.64 -3.65
CA LEU A 11 -8.40 13.29 -3.16
C LEU A 11 -7.63 12.40 -4.15
N ILE A 12 -7.86 12.57 -5.47
CA ILE A 12 -7.07 11.88 -6.49
C ILE A 12 -5.61 12.32 -6.42
N ILE A 13 -5.36 13.65 -6.42
CA ILE A 13 -4.00 14.20 -6.31
C ILE A 13 -3.32 13.70 -5.04
N LEU A 14 -4.04 13.73 -3.91
CA LEU A 14 -3.53 13.25 -2.63
C LEU A 14 -3.17 11.76 -2.67
N GLY A 15 -4.01 10.93 -3.31
CA GLY A 15 -3.75 9.51 -3.52
C GLY A 15 -2.48 9.25 -4.32
N VAL A 16 -2.34 9.91 -5.47
CA VAL A 16 -1.15 9.81 -6.33
C VAL A 16 0.10 10.31 -5.59
N PHE A 17 -0.03 11.38 -4.81
CA PHE A 17 1.07 11.91 -4.01
C PHE A 17 1.55 10.91 -2.95
N PHE A 18 0.65 10.28 -2.21
CA PHE A 18 1.04 9.26 -1.22
C PHE A 18 1.61 8.00 -1.87
N GLU A 19 1.12 7.62 -3.05
CA GLU A 19 1.67 6.52 -3.84
C GLU A 19 3.11 6.80 -4.24
N PHE A 20 3.37 8.00 -4.76
CA PHE A 20 4.72 8.46 -5.06
C PHE A 20 5.64 8.45 -3.83
N ILE A 21 5.18 8.98 -2.68
CA ILE A 21 5.98 8.98 -1.45
C ILE A 21 6.30 7.55 -1.01
N ARG A 22 5.32 6.66 -1.04
CA ARG A 22 5.47 5.25 -0.66
C ARG A 22 6.52 4.56 -1.50
N ASP A 23 6.44 4.72 -2.83
CA ASP A 23 7.42 4.14 -3.76
C ASP A 23 8.80 4.76 -3.58
N TYR A 24 8.87 6.09 -3.45
CA TYR A 24 10.12 6.82 -3.22
C TYR A 24 10.86 6.31 -1.97
N ILE A 25 10.16 6.17 -0.85
CA ILE A 25 10.77 5.67 0.40
C ILE A 25 11.21 4.21 0.22
N PHE A 26 10.37 3.36 -0.37
CA PHE A 26 10.66 1.92 -0.47
C PHE A 26 11.80 1.61 -1.42
N VAL A 27 11.92 2.34 -2.54
CA VAL A 27 13.06 2.24 -3.44
C VAL A 27 14.35 2.62 -2.71
N ASN A 28 14.37 3.74 -1.99
CA ASN A 28 15.54 4.16 -1.23
C ASN A 28 15.92 3.17 -0.12
N PHE A 29 14.95 2.58 0.56
CA PHE A 29 15.22 1.55 1.56
C PHE A 29 15.82 0.29 0.93
N ASN A 30 15.35 -0.10 -0.26
CA ASN A 30 15.94 -1.21 -1.01
C ASN A 30 17.38 -0.93 -1.43
N LEU A 31 17.67 0.28 -1.93
CA LEU A 31 19.03 0.69 -2.30
C LEU A 31 19.98 0.61 -1.11
N GLN A 32 19.56 1.12 0.06
CA GLN A 32 20.35 1.03 1.28
C GLN A 32 20.59 -0.42 1.73
N MET A 33 19.55 -1.27 1.72
CA MET A 33 19.71 -2.69 2.06
C MET A 33 20.64 -3.42 1.10
N GLN A 34 20.58 -3.10 -0.20
CA GLN A 34 21.46 -3.67 -1.22
C GLN A 34 22.91 -3.23 -1.00
N PHE A 35 23.14 -1.95 -0.71
CA PHE A 35 24.46 -1.42 -0.36
C PHE A 35 25.04 -2.12 0.88
N LEU A 36 24.25 -2.27 1.95
CA LEU A 36 24.67 -2.98 3.16
C LEU A 36 24.97 -4.45 2.90
N HIS A 37 24.23 -5.10 2.00
CA HIS A 37 24.48 -6.48 1.61
C HIS A 37 25.82 -6.62 0.88
N TYR A 38 26.11 -5.80 -0.12
CA TYR A 38 27.40 -5.85 -0.83
C TYR A 38 28.58 -5.49 0.08
N LYS A 39 28.40 -4.51 0.95
CA LYS A 39 29.40 -4.16 1.96
C LYS A 39 29.71 -5.32 2.90
N SER A 40 28.71 -6.15 3.24
CA SER A 40 28.92 -7.35 4.07
C SER A 40 29.66 -8.48 3.36
N LEU A 41 29.77 -8.41 2.03
CA LEU A 41 30.52 -9.34 1.18
C LEU A 41 31.91 -8.80 0.80
N ASP A 42 32.35 -7.69 1.42
CA ASP A 42 33.57 -6.96 1.08
C ASP A 42 33.67 -6.55 -0.40
N LEU A 43 32.50 -6.32 -1.04
CA LEU A 43 32.42 -5.85 -2.40
C LEU A 43 32.38 -4.32 -2.44
N ASP A 44 33.10 -3.75 -3.40
CA ASP A 44 33.12 -2.31 -3.63
C ASP A 44 31.76 -1.88 -4.22
N ALA A 45 30.92 -1.26 -3.40
CA ALA A 45 29.57 -0.86 -3.77
C ALA A 45 29.35 0.62 -3.48
N THR A 46 28.74 1.32 -4.43
CA THR A 46 28.34 2.71 -4.27
C THR A 46 26.91 2.78 -3.73
N ASN A 47 26.68 3.62 -2.73
CA ASN A 47 25.35 3.84 -2.20
C ASN A 47 24.59 4.87 -3.08
N TYR A 48 23.51 4.43 -3.71
CA TYR A 48 22.65 5.27 -4.56
C TYR A 48 21.41 5.82 -3.82
N THR A 49 21.31 5.60 -2.51
CA THR A 49 20.22 6.14 -1.69
C THR A 49 20.24 7.66 -1.73
N ASP A 50 19.08 8.27 -1.97
CA ASP A 50 18.92 9.72 -1.91
C ASP A 50 19.40 10.29 -0.57
N SER A 51 20.08 11.43 -0.63
CA SER A 51 20.70 12.07 0.52
C SER A 51 19.72 12.35 1.68
N ILE A 52 18.47 12.75 1.39
CA ILE A 52 17.48 13.04 2.42
C ILE A 52 17.07 11.76 3.13
N VAL A 53 16.77 10.71 2.38
CA VAL A 53 16.37 9.42 2.97
C VAL A 53 17.54 8.80 3.72
N LEU A 54 18.75 8.90 3.16
CA LEU A 54 19.97 8.39 3.76
C LEU A 54 20.23 9.00 5.15
N LEU A 55 19.98 10.31 5.34
CA LEU A 55 20.10 10.95 6.66
C LEU A 55 19.29 10.24 7.76
N PHE A 56 18.13 9.65 7.41
CA PHE A 56 17.29 8.93 8.37
C PHE A 56 17.70 7.48 8.58
N ILE A 57 18.26 6.81 7.56
CA ILE A 57 18.50 5.35 7.58
C ILE A 57 19.96 4.93 7.57
N ASN A 58 20.91 5.87 7.49
CA ASN A 58 22.34 5.59 7.36
C ASN A 58 22.89 4.68 8.48
N SER A 59 22.42 4.90 9.71
CA SER A 59 22.86 4.13 10.90
C SER A 59 22.09 2.83 11.12
N LEU A 60 21.08 2.53 10.30
CA LEU A 60 20.22 1.37 10.48
C LEU A 60 20.79 0.13 9.79
N SER A 61 20.62 -1.03 10.41
CA SER A 61 20.94 -2.32 9.82
C SER A 61 19.86 -2.75 8.81
N SER A 62 20.19 -3.68 7.90
CA SER A 62 19.22 -4.20 6.92
C SER A 62 17.98 -4.81 7.57
N SER A 63 18.12 -5.45 8.75
CA SER A 63 16.98 -6.00 9.48
C SER A 63 16.06 -4.91 10.04
N THR A 64 16.63 -3.83 10.59
CA THR A 64 15.84 -2.69 11.07
C THR A 64 15.14 -1.96 9.93
N ILE A 65 15.81 -1.79 8.78
CA ILE A 65 15.19 -1.21 7.58
C ILE A 65 14.03 -2.09 7.09
N ALA A 66 14.20 -3.42 7.05
CA ALA A 66 13.14 -4.35 6.67
C ALA A 66 11.92 -4.26 7.60
N ASN A 67 12.13 -4.16 8.92
CA ASN A 67 11.04 -3.96 9.88
C ASN A 67 10.33 -2.62 9.66
N LEU A 68 11.10 -1.55 9.39
CA LEU A 68 10.53 -0.23 9.12
C LEU A 68 9.67 -0.22 7.85
N LYS A 69 10.06 -0.98 6.80
CA LYS A 69 9.22 -1.19 5.61
C LYS A 69 7.85 -1.77 5.97
N TRP A 70 7.81 -2.78 6.83
CA TRP A 70 6.54 -3.39 7.26
C TRP A 70 5.65 -2.42 8.06
N VAL A 71 6.25 -1.61 8.93
CA VAL A 71 5.52 -0.56 9.66
C VAL A 71 4.94 0.48 8.71
N LEU A 72 5.76 0.95 7.75
CA LEU A 72 5.32 1.90 6.73
C LEU A 72 4.26 1.30 5.80
N ALA A 73 4.38 0.02 5.45
CA ALA A 73 3.39 -0.68 4.66
C ALA A 73 2.01 -0.67 5.34
N LEU A 74 1.97 -0.94 6.65
CA LEU A 74 0.75 -0.83 7.43
C LEU A 74 0.23 0.62 7.49
N LEU A 75 1.11 1.60 7.68
CA LEU A 75 0.75 3.02 7.66
C LEU A 75 0.12 3.44 6.32
N PHE A 76 0.74 3.10 5.18
CA PHE A 76 0.19 3.42 3.86
C PHE A 76 -1.14 2.71 3.60
N SER A 77 -1.29 1.46 4.06
CA SER A 77 -2.57 0.75 3.99
C SER A 77 -3.68 1.52 4.70
N PHE A 78 -3.41 2.08 5.89
CA PHE A 78 -4.36 2.95 6.60
C PHE A 78 -4.66 4.24 5.84
N ILE A 79 -3.66 4.87 5.22
CA ILE A 79 -3.84 6.08 4.41
C ILE A 79 -4.79 5.81 3.24
N PHE A 80 -4.53 4.78 2.44
CA PHE A 80 -5.36 4.46 1.27
C PHE A 80 -6.75 3.95 1.65
N PHE A 81 -6.85 3.25 2.77
CA PHE A 81 -8.15 2.90 3.36
C PHE A 81 -8.96 4.16 3.72
N ALA A 82 -8.34 5.14 4.40
CA ALA A 82 -9.01 6.41 4.71
C ALA A 82 -9.44 7.16 3.45
N ILE A 83 -8.57 7.23 2.43
CA ILE A 83 -8.87 7.84 1.13
C ILE A 83 -10.11 7.20 0.50
N GLY A 84 -10.21 5.86 0.48
CA GLY A 84 -11.38 5.14 -0.03
C GLY A 84 -12.68 5.48 0.70
N LEU A 85 -12.64 5.60 2.03
CA LEU A 85 -13.80 6.02 2.82
C LEU A 85 -14.19 7.48 2.53
N PHE A 86 -13.23 8.37 2.34
CA PHE A 86 -13.52 9.76 1.99
C PHE A 86 -14.12 9.90 0.59
N PHE A 87 -13.61 9.17 -0.41
CA PHE A 87 -14.19 9.12 -1.74
C PHE A 87 -15.67 8.74 -1.69
N THR A 88 -15.97 7.63 -1.02
CA THR A 88 -17.33 7.08 -1.02
C THR A 88 -18.31 7.87 -0.18
N LYS A 89 -17.84 8.52 0.89
CA LYS A 89 -18.65 9.48 1.66
C LYS A 89 -19.13 10.67 0.82
N ILE A 90 -18.35 11.08 -0.19
CA ILE A 90 -18.71 12.19 -1.09
C ILE A 90 -19.60 11.69 -2.25
N LEU A 91 -19.33 10.50 -2.77
CA LEU A 91 -20.01 9.96 -3.95
C LEU A 91 -21.41 9.43 -3.66
N TRP A 92 -21.66 8.87 -2.47
CA TRP A 92 -22.88 8.11 -2.19
C TRP A 92 -23.67 8.59 -0.98
N GLN A 93 -24.96 8.30 -1.01
CA GLN A 93 -25.86 8.50 0.12
C GLN A 93 -25.51 7.57 1.29
N LYS A 94 -25.93 7.95 2.49
CA LYS A 94 -25.56 7.29 3.77
C LYS A 94 -25.78 5.78 3.78
N VAL A 95 -26.87 5.29 3.18
CA VAL A 95 -27.18 3.85 3.12
C VAL A 95 -26.13 3.10 2.30
N MET A 96 -25.90 3.51 1.05
CA MET A 96 -24.89 2.93 0.17
C MET A 96 -23.47 3.07 0.73
N TYR A 97 -23.16 4.20 1.38
CA TYR A 97 -21.87 4.39 2.07
C TYR A 97 -21.65 3.35 3.18
N ASN A 98 -22.67 3.05 3.99
CA ASN A 98 -22.54 2.07 5.08
C ASN A 98 -22.33 0.65 4.55
N GLU A 99 -23.02 0.28 3.48
CA GLU A 99 -22.82 -1.01 2.80
C GLU A 99 -21.41 -1.11 2.22
N PHE A 100 -20.99 -0.07 1.47
CA PHE A 100 -19.63 -0.01 0.93
C PHE A 100 -18.59 -0.11 2.04
N LYS A 101 -18.73 0.66 3.12
CA LYS A 101 -17.79 0.66 4.24
C LYS A 101 -17.59 -0.76 4.77
N LYS A 102 -18.66 -1.53 4.95
CA LYS A 102 -18.57 -2.93 5.41
C LYS A 102 -17.77 -3.78 4.43
N THR A 103 -18.15 -3.78 3.16
CA THR A 103 -17.48 -4.58 2.12
C THR A 103 -16.02 -4.19 1.94
N PHE A 104 -15.73 -2.88 1.93
CA PHE A 104 -14.40 -2.32 1.80
C PHE A 104 -13.51 -2.73 2.99
N THR A 105 -14.00 -2.58 4.22
CA THR A 105 -13.28 -3.00 5.44
C THR A 105 -12.99 -4.49 5.44
N VAL A 106 -14.00 -5.32 5.20
CA VAL A 106 -13.85 -6.78 5.20
C VAL A 106 -12.89 -7.22 4.09
N GLY A 107 -13.04 -6.67 2.88
CA GLY A 107 -12.15 -6.97 1.76
C GLY A 107 -10.70 -6.59 2.03
N GLY A 108 -10.45 -5.42 2.61
CA GLY A 108 -9.11 -4.98 3.00
C GLY A 108 -8.48 -5.88 4.07
N LEU A 109 -9.26 -6.26 5.09
CA LEU A 109 -8.80 -7.19 6.12
C LEU A 109 -8.46 -8.56 5.55
N ILE A 110 -9.29 -9.10 4.66
CA ILE A 110 -9.03 -10.39 4.00
C ILE A 110 -7.71 -10.32 3.23
N ILE A 111 -7.51 -9.30 2.39
CA ILE A 111 -6.28 -9.16 1.59
C ILE A 111 -5.05 -9.04 2.50
N MET A 112 -5.15 -8.27 3.59
CA MET A 112 -4.04 -8.13 4.52
C MET A 112 -3.72 -9.41 5.28
N ILE A 113 -4.75 -10.11 5.77
CA ILE A 113 -4.58 -11.41 6.42
C ILE A 113 -3.96 -12.40 5.44
N SER A 114 -4.42 -12.44 4.18
CA SER A 114 -3.82 -13.28 3.15
C SER A 114 -2.34 -12.95 2.92
N SER A 115 -1.97 -11.67 2.81
CA SER A 115 -0.56 -11.26 2.69
C SER A 115 0.29 -11.75 3.87
N ILE A 116 -0.20 -11.63 5.11
CA ILE A 116 0.49 -12.13 6.30
C ILE A 116 0.61 -13.66 6.27
N LEU A 117 -0.45 -14.37 5.88
CA LEU A 117 -0.42 -15.83 5.74
C LEU A 117 0.61 -16.27 4.70
N PHE A 118 0.68 -15.61 3.54
CA PHE A 118 1.71 -15.87 2.55
C PHE A 118 3.12 -15.57 3.09
N TYR A 119 3.29 -14.52 3.89
CA TYR A 119 4.57 -14.27 4.55
C TYR A 119 4.96 -15.37 5.56
N ILE A 120 4.01 -15.89 6.34
CA ILE A 120 4.24 -17.03 7.25
C ILE A 120 4.60 -18.29 6.46
N LEU A 121 3.92 -18.53 5.33
CA LEU A 121 4.25 -19.63 4.42
C LEU A 121 5.66 -19.47 3.85
N TYR A 122 6.06 -18.27 3.45
CA TYR A 122 7.42 -17.99 3.00
C TYR A 122 8.47 -18.41 4.04
N VAL A 123 8.25 -18.06 5.32
CA VAL A 123 9.15 -18.47 6.41
C VAL A 123 9.14 -19.98 6.61
N SER A 124 7.98 -20.62 6.51
CA SER A 124 7.81 -22.07 6.71
C SER A 124 8.37 -22.92 5.57
N PHE A 125 8.34 -22.42 4.33
CA PHE A 125 8.78 -23.11 3.12
C PHE A 125 10.18 -22.66 2.68
N ASN A 126 11.15 -22.70 3.60
CA ASN A 126 12.57 -22.43 3.33
C ASN A 126 12.87 -21.13 2.55
N LYS A 127 12.06 -20.08 2.77
CA LYS A 127 12.25 -18.77 2.15
C LYS A 127 12.12 -18.78 0.61
N ASP A 128 11.13 -19.49 0.08
CA ASP A 128 10.83 -19.47 -1.36
C ASP A 128 10.49 -18.04 -1.87
N PRO A 129 11.28 -17.49 -2.81
CA PRO A 129 11.09 -16.11 -3.29
C PRO A 129 9.74 -15.90 -4.00
N HIS A 130 9.14 -16.92 -4.59
CA HIS A 130 7.84 -16.80 -5.26
C HIS A 130 6.71 -16.56 -4.25
N ILE A 131 6.76 -17.24 -3.10
CA ILE A 131 5.78 -17.05 -2.02
C ILE A 131 5.94 -15.66 -1.41
N TYR A 132 7.18 -15.19 -1.24
CA TYR A 132 7.46 -13.84 -0.77
C TYR A 132 6.92 -12.77 -1.72
N ALA A 133 7.09 -12.96 -3.03
CA ALA A 133 6.54 -12.04 -4.04
C ALA A 133 5.01 -11.92 -3.91
N VAL A 134 4.28 -13.03 -3.74
CA VAL A 134 2.82 -12.99 -3.52
C VAL A 134 2.47 -12.21 -2.24
N ALA A 135 3.20 -12.43 -1.14
CA ALA A 135 2.98 -11.71 0.11
C ALA A 135 3.15 -10.19 -0.08
N ILE A 136 4.18 -9.78 -0.82
CA ILE A 136 4.45 -8.38 -1.14
C ILE A 136 3.34 -7.80 -2.02
N GLU A 137 2.99 -8.45 -3.13
CA GLU A 137 2.01 -7.92 -4.09
C GLU A 137 0.64 -7.70 -3.44
N LEU A 138 0.20 -8.63 -2.60
CA LEU A 138 -1.05 -8.48 -1.83
C LEU A 138 -0.98 -7.30 -0.85
N SER A 139 0.15 -7.13 -0.17
CA SER A 139 0.37 -6.00 0.72
C SER A 139 0.40 -4.68 -0.05
N HIS A 140 1.10 -4.66 -1.18
CA HIS A 140 1.29 -3.49 -2.01
C HIS A 140 -0.04 -3.00 -2.61
N PHE A 141 -0.92 -3.93 -2.98
CA PHE A 141 -2.25 -3.60 -3.49
C PHE A 141 -3.05 -2.71 -2.51
N VAL A 142 -3.15 -3.09 -1.24
CA VAL A 142 -3.89 -2.30 -0.23
C VAL A 142 -3.18 -0.99 0.16
N GLN A 143 -1.90 -0.87 -0.17
CA GLN A 143 -1.07 0.33 0.01
C GLN A 143 -1.08 1.26 -1.20
N SER A 144 -2.02 1.12 -2.12
CA SER A 144 -2.06 1.92 -3.35
C SER A 144 -3.44 2.53 -3.58
N ILE A 145 -3.52 3.54 -4.46
CA ILE A 145 -4.80 4.13 -4.86
C ILE A 145 -5.66 3.14 -5.67
N LEU A 146 -5.05 2.09 -6.21
CA LEU A 146 -5.74 1.07 -6.97
C LEU A 146 -6.75 0.32 -6.11
N TYR A 147 -6.43 0.07 -4.83
CA TYR A 147 -7.35 -0.59 -3.90
C TYR A 147 -8.68 0.15 -3.73
N PRO A 148 -8.73 1.43 -3.29
CA PRO A 148 -9.98 2.17 -3.17
C PRO A 148 -10.71 2.32 -4.52
N ILE A 149 -9.99 2.58 -5.62
CA ILE A 149 -10.62 2.72 -6.94
C ILE A 149 -11.30 1.41 -7.38
N THR A 150 -10.64 0.27 -7.21
CA THR A 150 -11.17 -1.04 -7.60
C THR A 150 -12.46 -1.36 -6.87
N PHE A 151 -12.49 -1.16 -5.54
CA PHE A 151 -13.70 -1.39 -4.75
C PHE A 151 -14.82 -0.42 -5.11
N ILE A 152 -14.51 0.86 -5.36
CA ILE A 152 -15.52 1.85 -5.78
C ILE A 152 -16.16 1.43 -7.10
N LEU A 153 -15.37 1.04 -8.09
CA LEU A 153 -15.85 0.62 -9.40
C LEU A 153 -16.68 -0.67 -9.31
N ALA A 154 -16.19 -1.67 -8.59
CA ALA A 154 -16.90 -2.94 -8.40
C ALA A 154 -18.26 -2.74 -7.69
N PHE A 155 -18.28 -1.93 -6.63
CA PHE A 155 -19.50 -1.63 -5.89
C PHE A 155 -20.49 -0.82 -6.73
N TYR A 156 -19.99 0.17 -7.48
CA TYR A 156 -20.82 0.96 -8.41
C TYR A 156 -21.47 0.06 -9.47
N ALA A 157 -20.69 -0.83 -10.09
CA ALA A 157 -21.18 -1.75 -11.11
C ALA A 157 -22.27 -2.69 -10.55
N ASN A 158 -22.02 -3.30 -9.38
CA ASN A 158 -22.98 -4.19 -8.72
C ASN A 158 -24.31 -3.50 -8.41
N ASN A 159 -24.28 -2.29 -7.87
CA ASN A 159 -25.52 -1.56 -7.54
C ASN A 159 -26.27 -1.10 -8.79
N ARG A 160 -25.55 -0.79 -9.88
CA ARG A 160 -26.19 -0.43 -11.15
C ARG A 160 -26.90 -1.61 -11.80
N ILE A 161 -26.42 -2.83 -11.58
CA ILE A 161 -27.09 -4.06 -12.04
C ILE A 161 -28.36 -4.30 -11.21
N LYS A 162 -28.28 -4.22 -9.88
CA LYS A 162 -29.42 -4.44 -8.97
C LYS A 162 -30.56 -3.45 -9.15
N ASN A 163 -30.28 -2.19 -9.48
CA ASN A 163 -31.31 -1.17 -9.66
C ASN A 163 -31.93 -1.16 -11.08
N LYS A 164 -31.46 -2.04 -11.98
CA LYS A 164 -32.01 -2.21 -13.34
C LYS A 164 -32.93 -3.45 -13.47
N THR A 165 -32.97 -4.29 -12.45
CA THR A 165 -33.89 -5.42 -12.27
C THR A 165 -34.98 -5.04 -11.29
#